data_AF-A0A3E2YVM6-F1
#
_entry.id   AF-A0A3E2YVM6-F1
#
_cell.length_a   1.000
_cell.length_b   1.000
_cell.length_c   1.000
_cell.angle_alpha   90.00
_cell.angle_beta   90.00
_cell.angle_gamma   90.00
#
_symmetry.space_group_name_H-M   'P 1'
#
loop_
_entity.id
_entity.type
_entity.pdbx_description
1 polymer ?
#
loop_
_entity_poly.entity_id
_entity_poly.type
_entity_poly.pdbx_seq_one_letter_code
_entity_poly.pdbx_strand_id
1 'polypeptide(L)'
;MTRAAGQPRPWDGRLGGRWEGRPAGRSRDPGRGDRGPAEALAAARDLPDSEPRVAELERIVSAAEASGDLRTGLDARFALIDAYLRQGERWRLFEPVRRCRELLDRVPELTDEQGAELRRYQRFAVEAVFTTPRVGLDQARAALDELARSPGGSGDADDAPGDLVAELRCRLADHLGDEPAARRWYDRWRTAPADPAAGCPGCAPSRRADLLAGWGDWAAALAELRPLLGDRPPDQGTGPGGTSGPGGTSGPGGTSGPTDGPGSVYSVYCTDQPERALAGALLPLLRAGEPERAAQAHVEAYRRHRRERAAFPYLAAHLRFCALGGHLDRGLDILAEQLPRLGHPADDMAAMEFAAAGALLCALATEAGRGDRRMPAAGAVGRADVDVDVDVDVDVARLGGLLAERATGLAGSFDARNGTGHQSGRIAARLAERPVAAPVPLPAEEVDGGDMERGADGDGTDGGPDGLAEDEPGALTVAMVTAALDRRGDAWTVRGGGTVVGRWDPAVIEFRQAGERGEILHVRVLATRRLPTDRRAEAYAFCNAWNHDRLLPKAYAHDDGGELVLAGDVTTDLAHGVAPAQLDVLVTAAVTTGVAYAEAVAALP
;
A
#
# COMPACT_ATOMS: atom_id res chain seq x y z
N MET A 1 -52.92 33.31 31.81
CA MET A 1 -52.29 34.62 32.08
C MET A 1 -50.82 34.53 31.70
N THR A 2 -50.51 35.03 30.51
CA THR A 2 -49.34 35.82 30.08
C THR A 2 -47.91 35.64 30.66
N ARG A 3 -46.97 35.66 29.68
CA ARG A 3 -45.52 35.97 29.65
C ARG A 3 -44.57 34.77 29.81
N ALA A 4 -43.65 34.42 28.91
CA ALA A 4 -42.79 35.07 27.88
C ALA A 4 -41.31 34.89 28.26
N ALA A 5 -40.48 34.62 27.24
CA ALA A 5 -39.11 34.13 27.27
C ALA A 5 -38.03 35.13 27.73
N GLY A 6 -36.82 34.62 28.06
CA GLY A 6 -35.58 35.41 27.96
C GLY A 6 -34.38 34.97 28.82
N GLN A 7 -33.43 34.29 28.18
CA GLN A 7 -31.95 34.31 28.40
C GLN A 7 -31.24 33.38 29.42
N PRO A 8 -29.97 32.99 29.11
CA PRO A 8 -29.31 31.74 29.54
C PRO A 8 -28.49 31.90 30.82
N ARG A 9 -28.27 30.79 31.55
CA ARG A 9 -27.44 30.76 32.76
C ARG A 9 -26.00 30.30 32.45
N PRO A 10 -24.99 30.80 33.20
CA PRO A 10 -23.57 30.55 32.96
C PRO A 10 -23.14 29.17 33.48
N TRP A 11 -22.08 28.63 32.87
CA TRP A 11 -21.41 27.38 33.24
C TRP A 11 -20.64 27.56 34.57
N ASP A 12 -20.95 26.77 35.61
CA ASP A 12 -20.23 26.77 36.90
C ASP A 12 -19.18 25.65 36.90
N GLY A 13 -17.90 26.05 36.95
CA GLY A 13 -16.72 25.20 36.89
C GLY A 13 -16.43 24.49 38.20
N ARG A 14 -17.12 23.37 38.47
CA ARG A 14 -16.75 22.46 39.55
C ARG A 14 -16.89 20.99 39.16
N LEU A 15 -15.91 20.45 38.44
CA LEU A 15 -15.51 19.04 38.55
C LEU A 15 -14.02 18.90 38.23
N GLY A 16 -13.17 19.54 39.05
CA GLY A 16 -11.76 19.16 39.18
C GLY A 16 -11.66 18.00 40.16
N GLY A 17 -11.58 16.78 39.64
CA GLY A 17 -11.52 15.55 40.44
C GLY A 17 -10.63 14.50 39.77
N ARG A 18 -9.32 14.63 40.01
CA ARG A 18 -8.28 13.59 40.14
C ARG A 18 -8.75 12.15 39.85
N TRP A 19 -8.41 11.61 38.68
CA TRP A 19 -8.49 10.18 38.38
C TRP A 19 -7.11 9.55 38.55
N GLU A 20 -6.75 9.20 39.80
CA GLU A 20 -5.67 8.27 40.10
C GLU A 20 -6.22 6.83 40.09
N GLY A 21 -5.39 5.91 39.60
CA GLY A 21 -5.79 4.60 39.08
C GLY A 21 -6.49 3.66 40.06
N ARG A 22 -7.43 2.90 39.49
CA ARG A 22 -7.83 1.58 39.96
C ARG A 22 -7.69 0.60 38.80
N PRO A 23 -7.08 -0.58 39.00
CA PRO A 23 -6.97 -1.57 37.94
C PRO A 23 -8.37 -2.06 37.57
N ALA A 24 -8.72 -1.96 36.29
CA ALA A 24 -9.96 -2.50 35.76
C ALA A 24 -9.94 -4.03 35.92
N GLY A 25 -10.61 -4.52 36.95
CA GLY A 25 -10.99 -5.92 37.06
C GLY A 25 -11.83 -6.29 35.84
N ARG A 26 -11.46 -7.40 35.19
CA ARG A 26 -12.19 -8.02 34.09
C ARG A 26 -13.65 -8.20 34.52
N SER A 27 -14.56 -7.36 34.03
CA SER A 27 -15.99 -7.62 34.16
C SER A 27 -16.36 -8.75 33.20
N ARG A 28 -16.64 -9.92 33.75
CA ARG A 28 -17.31 -10.99 33.00
C ARG A 28 -18.73 -10.52 32.69
N ASP A 29 -19.01 -10.32 31.41
CA ASP A 29 -20.36 -10.08 30.89
C ASP A 29 -21.24 -11.33 31.13
N PRO A 30 -22.41 -11.24 31.81
CA PRO A 30 -23.22 -12.40 32.18
C PRO A 30 -24.02 -13.04 31.01
N GLY A 31 -23.90 -12.51 29.79
CA GLY A 31 -24.63 -13.02 28.60
C GLY A 31 -23.86 -14.01 27.72
N ARG A 32 -22.58 -14.30 28.01
CA ARG A 32 -21.74 -15.19 27.19
C ARG A 32 -21.98 -16.67 27.58
N GLY A 33 -23.19 -17.16 27.32
CA GLY A 33 -23.46 -18.60 27.26
C GLY A 33 -22.51 -19.26 26.25
N ASP A 34 -22.20 -20.53 26.49
CA ASP A 34 -21.21 -21.38 25.83
C ASP A 34 -21.46 -21.52 24.31
N ARG A 35 -21.20 -20.45 23.54
CA ARG A 35 -21.23 -20.50 22.07
C ARG A 35 -20.12 -21.42 21.62
N GLY A 36 -20.46 -22.39 20.77
CA GLY A 36 -19.48 -23.26 20.15
C GLY A 36 -18.40 -22.44 19.39
N PRO A 37 -17.18 -22.96 19.23
CA PRO A 37 -16.07 -22.24 18.60
C PRO A 37 -16.42 -21.59 17.25
N ALA A 38 -17.24 -22.24 16.43
CA ALA A 38 -17.66 -21.73 15.12
C ALA A 38 -18.53 -20.46 15.22
N GLU A 39 -19.49 -20.41 16.15
CA GLU A 39 -20.34 -19.24 16.35
C GLU A 39 -19.55 -18.08 16.96
N ALA A 40 -18.60 -18.39 17.85
CA ALA A 40 -17.66 -17.40 18.38
C ALA A 40 -16.76 -16.83 17.28
N LEU A 41 -16.29 -17.66 16.34
CA LEU A 41 -15.50 -17.22 15.19
C LEU A 41 -16.29 -16.29 14.26
N ALA A 42 -17.54 -16.63 13.95
CA ALA A 42 -18.39 -15.77 13.14
C ALA A 42 -18.53 -14.36 13.78
N ALA A 43 -18.82 -14.30 15.08
CA ALA A 43 -18.91 -13.04 15.81
C ALA A 43 -17.56 -12.29 15.90
N ALA A 44 -16.44 -13.00 15.98
CA ALA A 44 -15.11 -12.38 16.06
C ALA A 44 -14.65 -11.78 14.72
N ARG A 45 -15.09 -12.34 13.58
CA ARG A 45 -14.80 -11.80 12.25
C ARG A 45 -15.37 -10.39 12.07
N ASP A 46 -16.53 -10.12 12.67
CA ASP A 46 -17.23 -8.83 12.65
C ASP A 46 -16.61 -7.77 13.59
N LEU A 47 -15.67 -8.14 14.46
CA LEU A 47 -15.00 -7.18 15.34
C LEU A 47 -14.01 -6.30 14.54
N PRO A 48 -13.83 -5.02 14.94
CA PRO A 48 -12.76 -4.18 14.39
C PRO A 48 -11.37 -4.76 14.65
N ASP A 49 -10.43 -4.54 13.73
CA ASP A 49 -9.02 -4.90 13.90
C ASP A 49 -8.44 -4.21 15.14
N SER A 50 -8.21 -4.99 16.18
CA SER A 50 -7.85 -4.49 17.49
C SER A 50 -7.23 -5.60 18.35
N GLU A 51 -6.48 -5.22 19.38
CA GLU A 51 -5.95 -6.15 20.38
C GLU A 51 -7.03 -7.05 21.02
N PRO A 52 -8.21 -6.53 21.41
CA PRO A 52 -9.32 -7.37 21.85
C PRO A 52 -9.76 -8.43 20.84
N ARG A 53 -9.78 -8.12 19.54
CA ARG A 53 -10.11 -9.09 18.48
C ARG A 53 -9.05 -10.18 18.38
N VAL A 54 -7.77 -9.82 18.45
CA VAL A 54 -6.66 -10.78 18.47
C VAL A 54 -6.80 -11.75 19.65
N ALA A 55 -7.01 -11.21 20.86
CA ALA A 55 -7.19 -12.04 22.06
C ALA A 55 -8.45 -12.93 22.01
N GLU A 56 -9.50 -12.49 21.31
CA GLU A 56 -10.69 -13.31 21.03
C GLU A 56 -10.35 -14.45 20.06
N LEU A 57 -9.68 -14.17 18.94
CA LEU A 57 -9.26 -15.18 17.97
C LEU A 57 -8.32 -16.23 18.58
N GLU A 58 -7.34 -15.82 19.40
CA GLU A 58 -6.44 -16.76 20.12
C GLU A 58 -7.21 -17.70 21.05
N ARG A 59 -8.24 -17.18 21.73
CA ARG A 59 -9.08 -17.96 22.63
C ARG A 59 -10.02 -18.90 21.85
N ILE A 60 -10.50 -18.51 20.68
CA ILE A 60 -11.27 -19.37 19.78
C ILE A 60 -10.40 -20.50 19.23
N VAL A 61 -9.16 -20.20 18.81
CA VAL A 61 -8.18 -21.21 18.40
C VAL A 61 -7.97 -22.24 19.51
N SER A 62 -7.74 -21.78 20.74
CA SER A 62 -7.54 -22.66 21.90
C SER A 62 -8.79 -23.52 22.20
N ALA A 63 -9.99 -22.96 22.05
CA ALA A 63 -11.24 -23.68 22.26
C ALA A 63 -11.49 -24.73 21.18
N ALA A 64 -11.24 -24.41 19.91
CA ALA A 64 -11.37 -25.33 18.79
C ALA A 64 -10.39 -26.51 18.88
N GLU A 65 -9.16 -26.25 19.35
CA GLU A 65 -8.19 -27.32 19.63
C GLU A 65 -8.67 -28.26 20.76
N ALA A 66 -9.17 -27.68 21.86
CA ALA A 66 -9.66 -28.45 22.99
C ALA A 66 -10.89 -29.32 22.63
N SER A 67 -11.73 -28.85 21.71
CA SER A 67 -12.90 -29.60 21.22
C SER A 67 -12.58 -30.55 20.05
N GLY A 68 -11.37 -30.49 19.48
CA GLY A 68 -11.01 -31.25 18.27
C GLY A 68 -11.68 -30.75 16.98
N ASP A 69 -12.20 -29.51 16.98
CA ASP A 69 -12.81 -28.89 15.81
C ASP A 69 -11.73 -28.35 14.87
N LEU A 70 -11.24 -29.22 13.99
CA LEU A 70 -10.13 -28.91 13.09
C LEU A 70 -10.48 -27.80 12.08
N ARG A 71 -11.72 -27.74 11.60
CA ARG A 71 -12.14 -26.77 10.59
C ARG A 71 -12.21 -25.36 11.17
N THR A 72 -12.91 -25.19 12.30
CA THR A 72 -12.93 -23.91 13.00
C THR A 72 -11.53 -23.51 13.45
N GLY A 73 -10.72 -24.47 13.92
CA GLY A 73 -9.34 -24.22 14.33
C GLY A 73 -8.44 -23.71 13.19
N LEU A 74 -8.66 -24.17 11.95
CA LEU A 74 -7.96 -23.68 10.76
C LEU A 74 -8.44 -22.28 10.37
N ASP A 75 -9.75 -22.10 10.27
CA ASP A 75 -10.39 -20.83 9.87
C ASP A 75 -10.08 -19.69 10.85
N ALA A 76 -10.05 -19.99 12.16
CA ALA A 76 -9.67 -19.03 13.19
C ALA A 76 -8.20 -18.62 13.10
N ARG A 77 -7.30 -19.52 12.66
CA ARG A 77 -5.89 -19.20 12.45
C ARG A 77 -5.67 -18.33 11.22
N PHE A 78 -6.40 -18.56 10.13
CA PHE A 78 -6.36 -17.66 8.97
C PHE A 78 -6.78 -16.24 9.38
N ALA A 79 -7.91 -16.11 10.09
CA ALA A 79 -8.37 -14.83 10.62
C ALA A 79 -7.35 -14.18 11.58
N LEU A 80 -6.65 -14.99 12.39
CA LEU A 80 -5.59 -14.51 13.30
C LEU A 80 -4.36 -14.01 12.53
N ILE A 81 -3.91 -14.74 11.51
CA ILE A 81 -2.80 -14.35 10.62
C ILE A 81 -3.12 -13.01 9.96
N ASP A 82 -4.33 -12.86 9.42
CA ASP A 82 -4.78 -11.62 8.81
C ASP A 82 -4.81 -10.45 9.78
N ALA A 83 -5.26 -10.68 11.01
CA ALA A 83 -5.24 -9.66 12.05
C ALA A 83 -3.81 -9.18 12.36
N TYR A 84 -2.85 -10.12 12.47
CA TYR A 84 -1.44 -9.78 12.65
C TYR A 84 -0.86 -9.01 11.45
N LEU A 85 -1.21 -9.40 10.22
CA LEU A 85 -0.78 -8.69 9.01
C LEU A 85 -1.27 -7.24 8.98
N ARG A 86 -2.55 -7.01 9.30
CA ARG A 86 -3.14 -5.66 9.36
C ARG A 86 -2.54 -4.78 10.45
N GLN A 87 -2.07 -5.39 11.54
CA GLN A 87 -1.36 -4.69 12.62
C GLN A 87 0.15 -4.51 12.36
N GLY A 88 0.69 -5.07 11.26
CA GLY A 88 2.13 -5.03 10.94
C GLY A 88 2.98 -6.01 11.76
N GLU A 89 2.36 -6.94 12.49
CA GLU A 89 3.02 -7.85 13.41
C GLU A 89 3.46 -9.15 12.74
N ARG A 90 4.19 -9.04 11.61
CA ARG A 90 4.63 -10.20 10.82
C ARG A 90 5.44 -11.23 11.62
N TRP A 91 6.06 -10.81 12.72
CA TRP A 91 6.83 -11.67 13.62
C TRP A 91 5.96 -12.73 14.35
N ARG A 92 4.64 -12.52 14.45
CA ARG A 92 3.69 -13.47 15.07
C ARG A 92 3.18 -14.56 14.11
N LEU A 93 3.55 -14.51 12.83
CA LEU A 93 2.96 -15.39 11.80
C LEU A 93 3.44 -16.84 11.85
N PHE A 94 4.67 -17.09 12.34
CA PHE A 94 5.29 -18.41 12.20
C PHE A 94 4.48 -19.54 12.83
N GLU A 95 4.06 -19.41 14.08
CA GLU A 95 3.36 -20.50 14.77
C GLU A 95 1.97 -20.76 14.17
N PRO A 96 1.11 -19.75 13.93
CA PRO A 96 -0.16 -19.94 13.23
C PRO A 96 0.01 -20.60 11.86
N VAL A 97 0.97 -20.13 11.04
CA VAL A 97 1.22 -20.67 9.70
C VAL A 97 1.69 -22.12 9.75
N ARG A 98 2.64 -22.43 10.64
CA ARG A 98 3.14 -23.79 10.86
C ARG A 98 2.00 -24.74 11.25
N ARG A 99 1.12 -24.31 12.15
CA ARG A 99 -0.06 -25.09 12.56
C ARG A 99 -1.07 -25.28 11.44
N CYS A 100 -1.35 -24.24 10.65
CA CYS A 100 -2.21 -24.38 9.47
C CYS A 100 -1.69 -25.49 8.53
N ARG A 101 -0.36 -25.59 8.35
CA ARG A 101 0.26 -26.63 7.51
C ARG A 101 0.15 -28.03 8.08
N GLU A 102 0.39 -28.22 9.38
CA GLU A 102 0.18 -29.51 10.03
C GLU A 102 -1.28 -30.01 9.92
N LEU A 103 -2.21 -29.07 9.83
CA LEU A 103 -3.64 -29.35 9.68
C LEU A 103 -4.07 -29.58 8.22
N LEU A 104 -3.31 -29.10 7.23
CA LEU A 104 -3.68 -29.20 5.81
C LEU A 104 -3.98 -30.65 5.39
N ASP A 105 -3.09 -31.59 5.72
CA ASP A 105 -3.24 -33.00 5.32
C ASP A 105 -4.37 -33.73 6.07
N ARG A 106 -4.93 -33.09 7.10
CA ARG A 106 -5.89 -33.70 8.05
C ARG A 106 -7.30 -33.16 7.88
N VAL A 107 -7.51 -32.13 7.06
CA VAL A 107 -8.81 -31.50 6.79
C VAL A 107 -9.22 -31.81 5.34
N PRO A 108 -10.16 -32.75 5.09
CA PRO A 108 -10.48 -33.24 3.74
C PRO A 108 -11.13 -32.22 2.79
N GLU A 109 -11.57 -31.06 3.30
CA GLU A 109 -12.43 -30.08 2.59
C GLU A 109 -11.71 -28.75 2.26
N LEU A 110 -10.38 -28.75 2.21
CA LEU A 110 -9.62 -27.56 1.84
C LEU A 110 -9.82 -27.20 0.36
N THR A 111 -10.07 -25.92 0.10
CA THR A 111 -10.14 -25.39 -1.26
C THR A 111 -8.74 -25.09 -1.80
N ASP A 112 -8.57 -25.12 -3.12
CA ASP A 112 -7.32 -24.70 -3.78
C ASP A 112 -6.94 -23.26 -3.40
N GLU A 113 -7.94 -22.42 -3.15
CA GLU A 113 -7.79 -21.04 -2.68
C GLU A 113 -7.11 -20.94 -1.30
N GLN A 114 -7.55 -21.75 -0.32
CA GLN A 114 -6.94 -21.80 1.01
C GLN A 114 -5.48 -22.31 0.95
N GLY A 115 -5.19 -23.24 0.04
CA GLY A 115 -3.82 -23.69 -0.23
C GLY A 115 -2.92 -22.56 -0.78
N ALA A 116 -3.42 -21.81 -1.76
CA ALA A 116 -2.71 -20.66 -2.33
C ALA A 116 -2.50 -19.54 -1.30
N GLU A 117 -3.49 -19.28 -0.46
CA GLU A 117 -3.44 -18.28 0.61
C GLU A 117 -2.42 -18.63 1.69
N LEU A 118 -2.41 -19.88 2.17
CA LEU A 118 -1.41 -20.34 3.13
C LEU A 118 0.01 -20.23 2.57
N ARG A 119 0.19 -20.44 1.27
CA ARG A 119 1.49 -20.26 0.61
C ARG A 119 1.94 -18.80 0.61
N ARG A 120 1.00 -17.84 0.48
CA ARG A 120 1.29 -16.41 0.71
C ARG A 120 1.66 -16.13 2.17
N TYR A 121 0.97 -16.74 3.12
CA TYR A 121 1.30 -16.58 4.54
C TYR A 121 2.66 -17.15 4.92
N GLN A 122 3.06 -18.29 4.34
CA GLN A 122 4.42 -18.83 4.50
C GLN A 122 5.47 -17.86 4.02
N ARG A 123 5.27 -17.24 2.85
CA ARG A 123 6.17 -16.19 2.39
C ARG A 123 6.26 -15.06 3.42
N PHE A 124 5.13 -14.52 3.89
CA PHE A 124 5.14 -13.40 4.83
C PHE A 124 5.82 -13.76 6.17
N ALA A 125 5.66 -14.99 6.63
CA ALA A 125 6.38 -15.50 7.79
C ALA A 125 7.90 -15.50 7.52
N VAL A 126 8.36 -16.03 6.38
CA VAL A 126 9.78 -15.98 6.02
C VAL A 126 10.28 -14.54 5.91
N GLU A 127 9.52 -13.64 5.26
CA GLU A 127 9.90 -12.23 5.10
C GLU A 127 10.04 -11.47 6.42
N ALA A 128 9.36 -11.90 7.49
CA ALA A 128 9.47 -11.28 8.81
C ALA A 128 10.92 -11.30 9.35
N VAL A 129 11.74 -12.25 8.90
CA VAL A 129 13.17 -12.32 9.23
C VAL A 129 13.95 -11.11 8.71
N PHE A 130 13.49 -10.44 7.66
CA PHE A 130 14.15 -9.26 7.10
C PHE A 130 13.76 -7.97 7.81
N THR A 131 12.62 -7.97 8.50
CA THR A 131 12.00 -6.74 9.02
C THR A 131 12.16 -6.59 10.52
N THR A 132 12.46 -7.67 11.25
CA THR A 132 12.66 -7.63 12.70
C THR A 132 13.73 -8.62 13.21
N PRO A 133 14.50 -8.28 14.25
CA PRO A 133 15.41 -9.23 14.91
C PRO A 133 14.67 -10.19 15.86
N ARG A 134 13.36 -10.03 16.09
CA ARG A 134 12.57 -10.90 16.99
C ARG A 134 12.40 -12.32 16.45
N VAL A 135 12.52 -12.50 15.13
CA VAL A 135 12.38 -13.79 14.46
C VAL A 135 13.72 -14.52 14.44
N GLY A 136 13.73 -15.76 14.93
CA GLY A 136 14.92 -16.60 14.90
C GLY A 136 15.33 -17.01 13.48
N LEU A 137 16.63 -17.01 13.19
CA LEU A 137 17.15 -17.36 11.86
C LEU A 137 16.83 -18.80 11.46
N ASP A 138 16.96 -19.75 12.39
CA ASP A 138 16.67 -21.17 12.13
C ASP A 138 15.18 -21.40 11.84
N GLN A 139 14.30 -20.62 12.48
CA GLN A 139 12.86 -20.65 12.22
C GLN A 139 12.55 -20.19 10.80
N ALA A 140 13.18 -19.11 10.34
CA ALA A 140 13.01 -18.60 8.99
C ALA A 140 13.55 -19.58 7.93
N ARG A 141 14.72 -20.20 8.18
CA ARG A 141 15.28 -21.24 7.31
C ARG A 141 14.36 -22.46 7.20
N ALA A 142 13.86 -22.97 8.32
CA ALA A 142 12.95 -24.09 8.35
C ALA A 142 11.64 -23.79 7.59
N ALA A 143 11.06 -22.61 7.78
CA ALA A 143 9.87 -22.18 7.05
C ALA A 143 10.12 -22.03 5.54
N LEU A 144 11.29 -21.54 5.14
CA LEU A 144 11.68 -21.44 3.73
C LEU A 144 11.88 -22.81 3.08
N ASP A 145 12.49 -23.76 3.79
CA ASP A 145 12.66 -25.14 3.31
C ASP A 145 11.33 -25.91 3.27
N GLU A 146 10.39 -25.58 4.14
CA GLU A 146 9.01 -26.08 4.05
C GLU A 146 8.25 -25.49 2.86
N LEU A 147 8.38 -24.17 2.63
CA LEU A 147 7.81 -23.50 1.45
C LEU A 147 8.36 -24.10 0.15
N ALA A 148 9.65 -24.40 0.11
CA ALA A 148 10.30 -25.03 -1.05
C ALA A 148 9.83 -26.46 -1.32
N ARG A 149 9.38 -27.19 -0.29
CA ARG A 149 8.83 -28.56 -0.42
C ARG A 149 7.33 -28.59 -0.72
N SER A 150 6.65 -27.45 -0.70
CA SER A 150 5.19 -27.38 -0.84
C SER A 150 4.76 -27.60 -2.30
N PRO A 151 3.66 -28.36 -2.56
CA PRO A 151 3.09 -28.51 -3.90
C PRO A 151 2.84 -27.14 -4.54
N GLY A 152 3.27 -26.95 -5.79
CA GLY A 152 3.20 -25.66 -6.48
C GLY A 152 4.46 -24.78 -6.39
N GLY A 153 5.46 -25.15 -5.58
CA GLY A 153 6.83 -24.65 -5.78
C GLY A 153 7.49 -25.46 -6.88
N SER A 154 7.24 -25.15 -8.16
CA SER A 154 7.90 -25.73 -9.35
C SER A 154 8.25 -27.23 -9.23
N GLY A 155 7.35 -28.07 -9.75
CA GLY A 155 7.32 -29.52 -9.54
C GLY A 155 8.59 -30.33 -9.80
N ASP A 156 8.51 -31.58 -9.35
CA ASP A 156 9.41 -32.71 -9.50
C ASP A 156 10.81 -32.61 -8.87
N ALA A 157 11.26 -33.75 -8.34
CA ALA A 157 12.41 -33.90 -7.45
C ALA A 157 13.78 -33.52 -8.06
N ASP A 158 13.82 -33.01 -9.30
CA ASP A 158 15.03 -32.66 -10.05
C ASP A 158 15.01 -31.24 -10.67
N ASP A 159 13.96 -30.41 -10.52
CA ASP A 159 13.83 -29.12 -11.22
C ASP A 159 14.03 -27.87 -10.33
N ALA A 160 14.57 -26.80 -10.94
CA ALA A 160 14.98 -25.57 -10.26
C ALA A 160 13.83 -24.86 -9.53
N PRO A 161 14.07 -24.28 -8.33
CA PRO A 161 13.02 -23.64 -7.54
C PRO A 161 12.40 -22.43 -8.26
N GLY A 162 11.07 -22.30 -8.15
CA GLY A 162 10.30 -21.15 -8.65
C GLY A 162 10.76 -19.81 -8.07
N ASP A 163 10.33 -18.72 -8.71
CA ASP A 163 10.83 -17.36 -8.48
C ASP A 163 10.71 -16.91 -7.01
N LEU A 164 9.63 -17.26 -6.31
CA LEU A 164 9.41 -16.98 -4.89
C LEU A 164 10.53 -17.53 -4.01
N VAL A 165 10.85 -18.81 -4.18
CA VAL A 165 11.83 -19.49 -3.34
C VAL A 165 13.24 -19.00 -3.67
N ALA A 166 13.52 -18.75 -4.96
CA ALA A 166 14.77 -18.16 -5.40
C ALA A 166 14.93 -16.72 -4.84
N GLU A 167 13.87 -15.90 -4.86
CA GLU A 167 13.86 -14.56 -4.27
C GLU A 167 14.17 -14.62 -2.77
N LEU A 168 13.45 -15.44 -2.00
CA LEU A 168 13.62 -15.51 -0.56
C LEU A 168 15.02 -16.03 -0.17
N ARG A 169 15.56 -17.01 -0.91
CA ARG A 169 16.94 -17.48 -0.70
C ARG A 169 17.98 -16.43 -1.06
N CYS A 170 17.75 -15.65 -2.12
CA CYS A 170 18.59 -14.51 -2.49
C CYS A 170 18.63 -13.47 -1.37
N ARG A 171 17.45 -13.02 -0.92
CA ARG A 171 17.32 -12.00 0.12
C ARG A 171 17.86 -12.48 1.48
N LEU A 172 17.71 -13.77 1.80
CA LEU A 172 18.30 -14.35 3.01
C LEU A 172 19.82 -14.39 2.96
N ALA A 173 20.40 -14.75 1.82
CA ALA A 173 21.85 -14.72 1.64
C ALA A 173 22.40 -13.28 1.73
N ASP A 174 21.73 -12.31 1.09
CA ASP A 174 22.08 -10.88 1.22
C ASP A 174 21.99 -10.40 2.66
N HIS A 175 20.90 -10.72 3.36
CA HIS A 175 20.67 -10.33 4.76
C HIS A 175 21.76 -10.85 5.72
N LEU A 176 22.39 -11.96 5.38
CA LEU A 176 23.48 -12.60 6.14
C LEU A 176 24.87 -12.18 5.66
N GLY A 177 24.99 -11.41 4.57
CA GLY A 177 26.26 -11.01 3.98
C GLY A 177 26.97 -12.08 3.14
N ASP A 178 26.26 -13.14 2.73
CA ASP A 178 26.76 -14.12 1.75
C ASP A 178 26.39 -13.65 0.34
N GLU A 179 27.05 -12.58 -0.12
CA GLU A 179 26.85 -12.03 -1.47
C GLU A 179 27.04 -13.08 -2.58
N PRO A 180 28.06 -13.97 -2.55
CA PRO A 180 28.19 -15.02 -3.56
C PRO A 180 26.98 -15.94 -3.63
N ALA A 181 26.38 -16.34 -2.50
CA ALA A 181 25.15 -17.12 -2.51
C ALA A 181 23.96 -16.29 -2.99
N ALA A 182 23.86 -15.03 -2.58
CA ALA A 182 22.79 -14.13 -2.99
C ALA A 182 22.76 -13.98 -4.52
N ARG A 183 23.91 -13.69 -5.15
CA ARG A 183 24.03 -13.56 -6.61
C ARG A 183 23.62 -14.84 -7.36
N ARG A 184 24.03 -16.02 -6.88
CA ARG A 184 23.60 -17.30 -7.48
C ARG A 184 22.08 -17.48 -7.43
N TRP A 185 21.44 -17.06 -6.34
CA TRP A 185 19.99 -17.13 -6.21
C TRP A 185 19.28 -16.04 -7.01
N TYR A 186 19.87 -14.86 -7.14
CA TYR A 186 19.39 -13.79 -8.02
C TYR A 186 19.33 -14.24 -9.49
N ASP A 187 20.37 -14.91 -9.99
CA ASP A 187 20.39 -15.42 -11.37
C ASP A 187 19.26 -16.44 -11.63
N ARG A 188 19.00 -17.30 -10.64
CA ARG A 188 17.86 -18.22 -10.69
C ARG A 188 16.54 -17.47 -10.61
N TRP A 189 16.41 -16.52 -9.70
CA TRP A 189 15.18 -15.74 -9.52
C TRP A 189 14.78 -15.02 -10.81
N ARG A 190 15.74 -14.41 -11.52
CA ARG A 190 15.50 -13.68 -12.77
C ARG A 190 14.98 -14.57 -13.91
N THR A 191 15.28 -15.87 -13.87
CA THR A 191 14.95 -16.81 -14.94
C THR A 191 13.88 -17.83 -14.54
N ALA A 192 13.53 -17.90 -13.27
CA ALA A 192 12.55 -18.82 -12.74
C ALA A 192 11.12 -18.44 -13.19
N PRO A 193 10.23 -19.43 -13.36
CA PRO A 193 8.83 -19.18 -13.66
C PRO A 193 8.16 -18.40 -12.53
N ALA A 194 7.25 -17.50 -12.92
CA ALA A 194 6.50 -16.66 -11.99
C ALA A 194 5.60 -17.52 -11.10
N ASP A 195 5.72 -17.31 -9.79
CA ASP A 195 4.91 -17.96 -8.78
C ASP A 195 3.81 -17.00 -8.32
N PRO A 196 2.53 -17.41 -8.35
CA PRO A 196 1.42 -16.56 -7.88
C PRO A 196 1.57 -16.07 -6.43
N ALA A 197 2.34 -16.76 -5.59
CA ALA A 197 2.63 -16.34 -4.22
C ALA A 197 3.91 -15.46 -4.12
N ALA A 198 4.68 -15.28 -5.20
CA ALA A 198 5.77 -14.29 -5.30
C ALA A 198 5.28 -12.83 -5.29
N GLY A 199 3.97 -12.63 -5.13
CA GLY A 199 3.34 -11.32 -4.89
C GLY A 199 3.25 -10.52 -6.17
N CYS A 200 3.18 -9.19 -6.05
CA CYS A 200 3.02 -8.35 -7.23
C CYS A 200 4.20 -8.52 -8.22
N PRO A 201 3.95 -9.01 -9.46
CA PRO A 201 5.00 -9.15 -10.47
C PRO A 201 5.59 -7.80 -10.89
N GLY A 202 4.76 -6.74 -10.90
CA GLY A 202 5.21 -5.37 -11.18
C GLY A 202 6.18 -4.79 -10.14
N CYS A 203 6.24 -5.36 -8.93
CA CYS A 203 7.21 -4.96 -7.91
C CYS A 203 8.51 -5.78 -7.95
N ALA A 204 8.57 -6.89 -8.67
CA ALA A 204 9.75 -7.74 -8.73
C ALA A 204 11.00 -7.02 -9.29
N PRO A 205 10.91 -6.20 -10.37
CA PRO A 205 12.06 -5.45 -10.87
C PRO A 205 12.65 -4.48 -9.83
N SER A 206 11.80 -3.80 -9.06
CA SER A 206 12.27 -2.91 -7.99
C SER A 206 13.00 -3.69 -6.88
N ARG A 207 12.47 -4.84 -6.45
CA ARG A 207 13.14 -5.69 -5.44
C ARG A 207 14.50 -6.23 -5.93
N ARG A 208 14.63 -6.52 -7.24
CA ARG A 208 15.91 -6.89 -7.86
C ARG A 208 16.88 -5.72 -7.92
N ALA A 209 16.41 -4.54 -8.30
CA ALA A 209 17.21 -3.32 -8.33
C ALA A 209 17.75 -2.94 -6.94
N ASP A 210 16.95 -3.11 -5.89
CA ASP A 210 17.36 -2.85 -4.50
C ASP A 210 18.59 -3.68 -4.09
N LEU A 211 18.64 -4.96 -4.48
CA LEU A 211 19.80 -5.84 -4.22
C LEU A 211 21.03 -5.42 -5.02
N LEU A 212 20.87 -5.17 -6.32
CA LEU A 212 21.96 -4.75 -7.19
C LEU A 212 22.57 -3.43 -6.73
N ALA A 213 21.73 -2.46 -6.35
CA ALA A 213 22.18 -1.21 -5.76
C ALA A 213 22.90 -1.45 -4.42
N GLY A 214 22.43 -2.40 -3.61
CA GLY A 214 23.10 -2.83 -2.38
C GLY A 214 24.51 -3.38 -2.61
N TRP A 215 24.75 -4.07 -3.73
CA TRP A 215 26.06 -4.59 -4.12
C TRP A 215 26.91 -3.60 -4.93
N GLY A 216 26.40 -2.40 -5.19
CA GLY A 216 27.10 -1.36 -5.96
C GLY A 216 27.00 -1.50 -7.49
N ASP A 217 26.14 -2.38 -8.00
CA ASP A 217 25.90 -2.60 -9.43
C ASP A 217 24.86 -1.61 -9.99
N TRP A 218 25.18 -0.31 -9.96
CA TRP A 218 24.26 0.78 -10.28
C TRP A 218 23.61 0.66 -11.67
N ALA A 219 24.42 0.34 -12.69
CA ALA A 219 23.93 0.20 -14.06
C ALA A 219 22.97 -0.99 -14.21
N ALA A 220 23.23 -2.09 -13.51
CA ALA A 220 22.35 -3.25 -13.52
C ALA A 220 21.03 -2.95 -12.78
N ALA A 221 21.08 -2.20 -11.68
CA ALA A 221 19.89 -1.75 -10.96
C ALA A 221 18.98 -0.88 -11.86
N LEU A 222 19.55 0.10 -12.57
CA LEU A 222 18.79 0.91 -13.54
C LEU A 222 18.23 0.07 -14.70
N ALA A 223 18.97 -0.93 -15.15
CA ALA A 223 18.51 -1.82 -16.22
C ALA A 223 17.26 -2.63 -15.81
N GLU A 224 17.15 -3.05 -14.55
CA GLU A 224 15.95 -3.69 -13.99
C GLU A 224 14.77 -2.71 -13.90
N LEU A 225 15.03 -1.45 -13.55
CA LEU A 225 13.98 -0.43 -13.37
C LEU A 225 13.47 0.18 -14.67
N ARG A 226 14.23 0.07 -15.77
CA ARG A 226 13.90 0.69 -17.06
C ARG A 226 12.44 0.50 -17.53
N PRO A 227 11.82 -0.69 -17.42
CA PRO A 227 10.42 -0.89 -17.83
C PRO A 227 9.41 -0.07 -17.01
N LEU A 228 9.78 0.34 -15.80
CA LEU A 228 8.94 1.08 -14.85
C LEU A 228 9.18 2.60 -14.89
N LEU A 229 10.36 3.03 -15.35
CA LEU A 229 10.75 4.44 -15.41
C LEU A 229 10.32 5.14 -16.71
N GLY A 230 9.64 4.44 -17.62
CA GLY A 230 9.01 5.05 -18.79
C GLY A 230 9.96 5.59 -19.86
N ASP A 231 11.12 4.95 -20.08
CA ASP A 231 11.97 5.28 -21.23
C ASP A 231 11.21 4.95 -22.54
N ARG A 232 10.49 5.95 -23.08
CA ARG A 232 9.98 5.92 -24.45
C ARG A 232 11.19 5.82 -25.39
N PRO A 233 11.24 4.85 -26.32
CA PRO A 233 12.32 4.83 -27.30
C PRO A 233 12.29 6.15 -28.10
N PRO A 234 13.46 6.72 -28.48
CA PRO A 234 13.50 7.96 -29.24
C PRO A 234 12.69 7.78 -30.53
N ASP A 235 11.80 8.74 -30.77
CA ASP A 235 10.85 8.78 -31.87
C ASP A 235 11.59 8.53 -33.20
N GLN A 236 11.38 7.36 -33.81
CA GLN A 236 11.81 7.13 -35.19
C GLN A 236 10.84 7.90 -36.08
N GLY A 237 11.25 9.12 -36.44
CA GLY A 237 10.45 10.06 -37.20
C GLY A 237 9.76 9.42 -38.39
N THR A 238 8.43 9.42 -38.35
CA THR A 238 7.59 9.22 -39.54
C THR A 238 7.48 10.55 -40.27
N GLY A 239 8.24 10.66 -41.36
CA GLY A 239 8.07 11.72 -42.35
C GLY A 239 6.66 11.72 -42.96
N PRO A 240 6.21 12.85 -43.54
CA PRO A 240 4.82 13.02 -43.92
C PRO A 240 4.52 12.39 -45.28
N GLY A 241 3.31 11.85 -45.40
CA GLY A 241 2.56 11.85 -46.66
C GLY A 241 2.55 10.55 -47.47
N GLY A 242 1.52 9.74 -47.23
CA GLY A 242 1.08 8.68 -48.15
C GLY A 242 -0.44 8.66 -48.22
N THR A 243 -1.00 9.36 -49.19
CA THR A 243 -2.43 9.54 -49.43
C THR A 243 -3.13 8.22 -49.80
N SER A 244 -4.32 8.05 -49.23
CA SER A 244 -5.30 6.98 -49.45
C SER A 244 -5.75 6.85 -50.91
N GLY A 245 -5.99 5.62 -51.36
CA GLY A 245 -6.80 5.29 -52.52
C GLY A 245 -7.72 4.09 -52.20
N PRO A 246 -9.03 4.11 -52.52
CA PRO A 246 -9.95 3.03 -52.16
C PRO A 246 -10.23 2.08 -53.34
N GLY A 247 -10.41 0.79 -53.06
CA GLY A 247 -11.11 -0.10 -54.00
C GLY A 247 -10.83 -1.60 -53.83
N GLY A 248 -11.90 -2.39 -53.73
CA GLY A 248 -11.95 -3.71 -54.40
C GLY A 248 -12.11 -4.98 -53.53
N THR A 249 -13.36 -5.28 -53.18
CA THR A 249 -14.06 -6.59 -53.31
C THR A 249 -13.32 -7.95 -53.22
N SER A 250 -13.78 -8.77 -52.26
CA SER A 250 -14.24 -10.19 -52.36
C SER A 250 -13.29 -11.34 -52.74
N GLY A 251 -13.19 -12.35 -51.86
CA GLY A 251 -12.83 -13.73 -52.22
C GLY A 251 -12.52 -14.63 -51.00
N PRO A 252 -13.18 -15.81 -50.82
CA PRO A 252 -12.93 -16.73 -49.70
C PRO A 252 -11.92 -17.83 -50.07
N GLY A 253 -11.06 -18.21 -49.13
CA GLY A 253 -10.13 -19.33 -49.31
C GLY A 253 -9.20 -19.47 -48.12
N GLY A 254 -9.45 -20.45 -47.26
CA GLY A 254 -8.64 -20.72 -46.08
C GLY A 254 -7.34 -21.45 -46.39
N THR A 255 -6.37 -21.30 -45.50
CA THR A 255 -5.49 -22.38 -45.02
C THR A 255 -4.93 -22.00 -43.65
N SER A 256 -5.08 -22.95 -42.74
CA SER A 256 -4.59 -23.03 -41.36
C SER A 256 -3.06 -22.86 -41.20
N GLY A 257 -2.67 -22.11 -40.16
CA GLY A 257 -1.32 -21.95 -39.60
C GLY A 257 -1.41 -21.10 -38.32
N PRO A 258 -0.56 -21.34 -37.29
CA PRO A 258 -0.98 -21.56 -35.91
C PRO A 258 -1.44 -20.30 -35.17
N THR A 259 -2.41 -20.50 -34.28
CA THR A 259 -2.80 -19.58 -33.22
C THR A 259 -1.59 -19.19 -32.38
N ASP A 260 -1.11 -17.97 -32.53
CA ASP A 260 -0.27 -17.33 -31.52
C ASP A 260 -1.06 -17.24 -30.22
N GLY A 261 -0.44 -17.76 -29.16
CA GLY A 261 -1.05 -18.01 -27.86
C GLY A 261 -1.38 -16.74 -27.07
N PRO A 262 -2.04 -16.92 -25.90
CA PRO A 262 -2.45 -15.82 -25.04
C PRO A 262 -1.25 -15.28 -24.27
N GLY A 263 -0.46 -14.41 -24.91
CA GLY A 263 0.75 -13.81 -24.34
C GLY A 263 0.59 -12.35 -23.92
N SER A 264 -0.58 -11.76 -24.04
CA SER A 264 -0.86 -10.39 -23.58
C SER A 264 -1.69 -10.43 -22.31
N VAL A 265 -1.12 -11.00 -21.25
CA VAL A 265 -1.69 -10.91 -19.91
C VAL A 265 -1.40 -9.50 -19.41
N TYR A 266 -2.46 -8.70 -19.37
CA TYR A 266 -2.64 -7.46 -18.61
C TYR A 266 -1.41 -7.01 -17.81
N SER A 267 -0.80 -5.89 -18.21
CA SER A 267 0.02 -5.09 -17.30
C SER A 267 -0.85 -4.76 -16.09
N VAL A 268 -0.74 -5.56 -15.03
CA VAL A 268 -1.43 -5.32 -13.78
C VAL A 268 -0.90 -4.00 -13.25
N TYR A 269 -1.72 -2.95 -13.35
CA TYR A 269 -1.47 -1.66 -12.72
C TYR A 269 -1.20 -1.90 -11.23
N CYS A 270 0.05 -1.74 -10.83
CA CYS A 270 0.45 -1.87 -9.44
C CYS A 270 0.41 -0.50 -8.81
N THR A 271 -0.40 -0.32 -7.77
CA THR A 271 -0.56 0.96 -7.09
C THR A 271 0.76 1.48 -6.49
N ASP A 272 1.75 0.64 -6.17
CA ASP A 272 3.06 1.08 -5.66
C ASP A 272 4.01 1.59 -6.77
N GLN A 273 3.66 1.39 -8.03
CA GLN A 273 4.45 1.82 -9.18
C GLN A 273 3.80 3.03 -9.86
N PRO A 274 4.61 3.99 -10.36
CA PRO A 274 6.07 3.95 -10.50
C PRO A 274 6.87 4.41 -9.28
N GLU A 275 6.24 4.87 -8.20
CA GLU A 275 6.91 5.56 -7.09
C GLU A 275 7.94 4.69 -6.37
N ARG A 276 7.67 3.38 -6.23
CA ARG A 276 8.67 2.42 -5.71
C ARG A 276 9.90 2.35 -6.62
N ALA A 277 9.72 2.25 -7.93
CA ALA A 277 10.82 2.22 -8.89
C ALA A 277 11.63 3.52 -8.87
N LEU A 278 10.96 4.67 -8.80
CA LEU A 278 11.60 5.98 -8.71
C LEU A 278 12.44 6.12 -7.43
N ALA A 279 11.93 5.67 -6.28
CA ALA A 279 12.70 5.64 -5.04
C ALA A 279 13.92 4.71 -5.12
N GLY A 280 13.78 3.54 -5.74
CA GLY A 280 14.88 2.61 -5.99
C GLY A 280 15.93 3.14 -6.98
N ALA A 281 15.55 4.05 -7.87
CA ALA A 281 16.43 4.64 -8.88
C ALA A 281 17.29 5.80 -8.33
N LEU A 282 16.93 6.43 -7.21
CA LEU A 282 17.57 7.66 -6.74
C LEU A 282 19.10 7.55 -6.59
N LEU A 283 19.56 6.54 -5.85
CA LEU A 283 20.99 6.34 -5.63
C LEU A 283 21.72 5.84 -6.90
N PRO A 284 21.18 4.85 -7.66
CA PRO A 284 21.75 4.47 -8.94
C PRO A 284 21.90 5.64 -9.94
N LEU A 285 20.90 6.51 -10.07
CA LEU A 285 20.97 7.70 -10.93
C LEU A 285 22.06 8.68 -10.48
N LEU A 286 22.16 8.97 -9.18
CA LEU A 286 23.24 9.80 -8.63
C LEU A 286 24.63 9.22 -8.93
N ARG A 287 24.80 7.90 -8.75
CA ARG A 287 26.08 7.21 -8.99
C ARG A 287 26.41 7.05 -10.47
N ALA A 288 25.40 7.06 -11.34
CA ALA A 288 25.55 7.10 -12.79
C ALA A 288 25.90 8.50 -13.33
N GLY A 289 25.89 9.54 -12.48
CA GLY A 289 26.14 10.92 -12.90
C GLY A 289 24.93 11.58 -13.55
N GLU A 290 23.72 11.16 -13.19
CA GLU A 290 22.45 11.71 -13.69
C GLU A 290 21.64 12.40 -12.56
N PRO A 291 22.20 13.42 -11.88
CA PRO A 291 21.58 14.02 -10.70
C PRO A 291 20.25 14.73 -11.02
N GLU A 292 20.07 15.27 -12.22
CA GLU A 292 18.80 15.90 -12.65
C GLU A 292 17.65 14.90 -12.73
N ARG A 293 17.90 13.70 -13.29
CA ARG A 293 16.90 12.62 -13.31
C ARG A 293 16.61 12.11 -11.89
N ALA A 294 17.63 12.02 -11.05
CA ALA A 294 17.46 11.65 -9.64
C ALA A 294 16.59 12.68 -8.89
N ALA A 295 16.78 13.97 -9.17
CA ALA A 295 15.95 15.05 -8.62
C ALA A 295 14.49 14.97 -9.07
N GLN A 296 14.24 14.68 -10.35
CA GLN A 296 12.88 14.46 -10.87
C GLN A 296 12.20 13.27 -10.19
N ALA A 297 12.89 12.12 -10.16
CA ALA A 297 12.38 10.93 -9.49
C ALA A 297 12.13 11.15 -7.99
N HIS A 298 12.97 11.96 -7.33
CA HIS A 298 12.79 12.31 -5.93
C HIS A 298 11.50 13.10 -5.70
N VAL A 299 11.28 14.17 -6.46
CA VAL A 299 10.09 15.04 -6.32
C VAL A 299 8.81 14.25 -6.59
N GLU A 300 8.79 13.48 -7.68
CA GLU A 300 7.63 12.67 -8.09
C GLU A 300 7.27 11.62 -7.03
N ALA A 301 8.23 10.79 -6.62
CA ALA A 301 7.96 9.74 -5.63
C ALA A 301 7.70 10.29 -4.22
N TYR A 302 8.40 11.35 -3.80
CA TYR A 302 8.24 11.90 -2.46
C TYR A 302 6.85 12.50 -2.24
N ARG A 303 6.25 13.11 -3.28
CA ARG A 303 4.88 13.68 -3.23
C ARG A 303 3.87 12.68 -2.66
N ARG A 304 4.00 11.40 -3.02
CA ARG A 304 3.17 10.32 -2.48
C ARG A 304 3.70 9.76 -1.16
N HIS A 305 4.99 9.42 -1.11
CA HIS A 305 5.59 8.75 0.05
C HIS A 305 5.50 9.56 1.35
N ARG A 306 5.45 10.90 1.25
CA ARG A 306 5.29 11.78 2.42
C ARG A 306 3.95 11.60 3.15
N ARG A 307 2.88 11.20 2.44
CA ARG A 307 1.52 11.04 2.99
C ARG A 307 1.18 9.59 3.33
N GLU A 308 1.75 8.64 2.59
CA GLU A 308 1.40 7.23 2.70
C GLU A 308 2.12 6.54 3.87
N ARG A 309 1.36 5.97 4.81
CA ARG A 309 1.94 5.28 5.99
C ARG A 309 2.81 4.10 5.60
N ALA A 310 2.38 3.32 4.60
CA ALA A 310 3.09 2.16 4.08
C ALA A 310 4.43 2.51 3.39
N ALA A 311 4.59 3.77 2.96
CA ALA A 311 5.79 4.24 2.25
C ALA A 311 6.98 4.57 3.17
N PHE A 312 6.87 4.37 4.49
CA PHE A 312 7.96 4.66 5.43
C PHE A 312 9.32 4.04 5.04
N PRO A 313 9.39 2.78 4.55
CA PRO A 313 10.66 2.19 4.11
C PRO A 313 11.37 2.94 2.97
N TYR A 314 10.64 3.71 2.14
CA TYR A 314 11.22 4.45 1.01
C TYR A 314 11.82 5.80 1.45
N LEU A 315 11.47 6.32 2.62
CA LEU A 315 11.95 7.62 3.09
C LEU A 315 13.47 7.66 3.30
N ALA A 316 14.08 6.52 3.66
CA ALA A 316 15.52 6.40 3.76
C ALA A 316 16.22 6.68 2.42
N ALA A 317 15.63 6.28 1.29
CA ALA A 317 16.17 6.55 -0.04
C ALA A 317 16.14 8.06 -0.37
N HIS A 318 15.05 8.75 -0.02
CA HIS A 318 14.93 10.21 -0.17
C HIS A 318 15.95 10.96 0.70
N LEU A 319 16.13 10.57 1.95
CA LEU A 319 17.14 11.16 2.84
C LEU A 319 18.56 10.95 2.33
N ARG A 320 18.88 9.73 1.85
CA ARG A 320 20.19 9.43 1.24
C ARG A 320 20.40 10.21 -0.05
N PHE A 321 19.37 10.36 -0.89
CA PHE A 321 19.44 11.24 -2.07
C PHE A 321 19.79 12.67 -1.67
N CYS A 322 19.08 13.25 -0.68
CA CYS A 322 19.36 14.61 -0.23
C CYS A 322 20.78 14.76 0.34
N ALA A 323 21.22 13.79 1.14
CA ALA A 323 22.56 13.78 1.73
C ALA A 323 23.66 13.70 0.65
N LEU A 324 23.51 12.77 -0.30
CA LEU A 324 24.55 12.46 -1.29
C LEU A 324 24.52 13.37 -2.52
N GLY A 325 23.37 13.96 -2.84
CA GLY A 325 23.19 14.99 -3.87
C GLY A 325 23.40 16.41 -3.36
N GLY A 326 23.71 16.60 -2.07
CA GLY A 326 23.98 17.93 -1.51
C GLY A 326 22.75 18.80 -1.20
N HIS A 327 21.54 18.24 -1.25
CA HIS A 327 20.28 18.92 -0.89
C HIS A 327 20.04 18.89 0.62
N LEU A 328 21.00 19.37 1.41
CA LEU A 328 21.02 19.21 2.87
C LEU A 328 19.80 19.84 3.55
N ASP A 329 19.41 21.05 3.16
CA ASP A 329 18.25 21.73 3.74
C ASP A 329 16.93 21.00 3.45
N ARG A 330 16.72 20.61 2.19
CA ARG A 330 15.56 19.81 1.79
C ARG A 330 15.51 18.50 2.58
N GLY A 331 16.65 17.84 2.72
CA GLY A 331 16.76 16.62 3.53
C GLY A 331 16.36 16.84 4.98
N LEU A 332 16.82 17.94 5.60
CA LEU A 332 16.46 18.26 6.99
C LEU A 332 14.96 18.56 7.11
N ASP A 333 14.35 19.20 6.12
CA ASP A 333 12.89 19.41 6.11
C ASP A 333 12.13 18.08 6.05
N ILE A 334 12.55 17.14 5.19
CA ILE A 334 11.99 15.77 5.15
C ILE A 334 12.18 15.08 6.49
N LEU A 335 13.38 15.16 7.07
CA LEU A 335 13.69 14.50 8.33
C LEU A 335 12.78 15.03 9.43
N ALA A 336 12.63 16.36 9.55
CA ALA A 336 11.74 16.98 10.53
C ALA A 336 10.27 16.57 10.33
N GLU A 337 9.78 16.57 9.08
CA GLU A 337 8.41 16.18 8.74
C GLU A 337 8.12 14.72 9.12
N GLN A 338 9.08 13.82 8.89
CA GLN A 338 8.86 12.37 8.98
C GLN A 338 9.31 11.77 10.32
N LEU A 339 10.08 12.49 11.14
CA LEU A 339 10.61 11.99 12.42
C LEU A 339 9.53 11.44 13.38
N PRO A 340 8.32 12.03 13.51
CA PRO A 340 7.28 11.48 14.38
C PRO A 340 6.89 10.03 14.04
N ARG A 341 7.03 9.62 12.76
CA ARG A 341 6.74 8.25 12.31
C ARG A 341 7.77 7.24 12.82
N LEU A 342 8.99 7.67 13.15
CA LEU A 342 10.04 6.81 13.73
C LEU A 342 9.71 6.34 15.16
N GLY A 343 8.81 7.05 15.86
CA GLY A 343 8.26 6.62 17.15
C GLY A 343 7.34 5.39 17.04
N HIS A 344 6.73 5.18 15.87
CA HIS A 344 5.83 4.06 15.57
C HIS A 344 6.15 3.49 14.17
N PRO A 345 7.36 2.95 13.97
CA PRO A 345 7.82 2.55 12.66
C PRO A 345 7.03 1.33 12.16
N ALA A 346 6.99 1.16 10.83
CA ALA A 346 6.35 -0.02 10.21
C ALA A 346 7.06 -1.32 10.62
N ASP A 347 8.40 -1.30 10.67
CA ASP A 347 9.23 -2.40 11.13
C ASP A 347 10.63 -1.91 11.56
N ASP A 348 11.41 -2.78 12.19
CA ASP A 348 12.72 -2.44 12.78
C ASP A 348 13.79 -2.19 11.71
N MET A 349 13.73 -2.87 10.56
CA MET A 349 14.65 -2.68 9.44
C MET A 349 14.45 -1.30 8.81
N ALA A 350 13.20 -0.91 8.52
CA ALA A 350 12.88 0.41 8.00
C ALA A 350 13.27 1.53 9.00
N ALA A 351 13.10 1.30 10.31
CA ALA A 351 13.55 2.23 11.34
C ALA A 351 15.08 2.38 11.36
N MET A 352 15.82 1.27 11.21
CA MET A 352 17.28 1.26 11.13
C MET A 352 17.78 2.03 9.90
N GLU A 353 17.21 1.78 8.73
CA GLU A 353 17.54 2.44 7.46
C GLU A 353 17.26 3.94 7.49
N PHE A 354 16.07 4.33 7.99
CA PHE A 354 15.70 5.74 8.14
C PHE A 354 16.63 6.47 9.11
N ALA A 355 16.92 5.86 10.27
CA ALA A 355 17.82 6.44 11.25
C ALA A 355 19.26 6.58 10.72
N ALA A 356 19.77 5.59 9.99
CA ALA A 356 21.10 5.69 9.37
C ALA A 356 21.17 6.80 8.31
N ALA A 357 20.15 6.90 7.46
CA ALA A 357 20.07 7.95 6.44
C ALA A 357 19.96 9.35 7.07
N GLY A 358 19.15 9.50 8.11
CA GLY A 358 19.02 10.74 8.87
C GLY A 358 20.31 11.12 9.61
N ALA A 359 21.00 10.16 10.21
CA ALA A 359 22.29 10.38 10.87
C ALA A 359 23.37 10.85 9.88
N LEU A 360 23.46 10.21 8.70
CA LEU A 360 24.35 10.64 7.62
C LEU A 360 24.04 12.08 7.19
N LEU A 361 22.77 12.39 6.96
CA LEU A 361 22.33 13.74 6.58
C LEU A 361 22.71 14.78 7.65
N CYS A 362 22.45 14.49 8.93
CA CYS A 362 22.78 15.39 10.04
C CYS A 362 24.30 15.61 10.16
N ALA A 363 25.11 14.57 9.95
CA ALA A 363 26.56 14.68 9.97
C ALA A 363 27.05 15.62 8.85
N LEU A 364 26.60 15.40 7.61
CA LEU A 364 26.98 16.25 6.46
C LEU A 364 26.45 17.68 6.61
N ALA A 365 25.24 17.86 7.14
CA ALA A 365 24.69 19.17 7.45
C ALA A 365 25.50 19.91 8.53
N THR A 366 26.00 19.19 9.55
CA THR A 366 26.88 19.74 10.58
C THR A 366 28.21 20.18 9.98
N GLU A 367 28.84 19.36 9.14
CA GLU A 367 30.05 19.71 8.40
C GLU A 367 29.85 20.94 7.50
N ALA A 368 28.65 21.11 6.93
CA ALA A 368 28.25 22.27 6.14
C ALA A 368 27.81 23.49 6.98
N GLY A 369 27.98 23.47 8.30
CA GLY A 369 27.68 24.61 9.19
C GLY A 369 26.21 24.77 9.58
N ARG A 370 25.36 23.74 9.40
CA ARG A 370 23.95 23.72 9.84
C ARG A 370 23.74 23.00 11.18
N GLY A 371 24.81 22.69 11.90
CA GLY A 371 24.78 21.91 13.14
C GLY A 371 23.84 22.48 14.21
N ASP A 372 23.79 23.81 14.34
CA ASP A 372 22.98 24.51 15.36
C ASP A 372 21.50 24.66 15.00
N ARG A 373 21.07 24.25 13.79
CA ARG A 373 19.67 24.32 13.37
C ARG A 373 18.83 23.47 14.32
N ARG A 374 17.71 24.04 14.79
CA ARG A 374 16.78 23.36 15.70
C ARG A 374 15.86 22.41 14.93
N MET A 375 15.69 21.23 15.48
CA MET A 375 14.93 20.12 14.93
C MET A 375 14.02 19.53 16.00
N PRO A 376 12.83 19.03 15.65
CA PRO A 376 12.02 18.27 16.58
C PRO A 376 12.79 17.02 17.02
N ALA A 377 12.77 16.68 18.31
CA ALA A 377 13.40 15.47 18.83
C ALA A 377 12.42 14.29 18.97
N ALA A 378 11.12 14.57 18.91
CA ALA A 378 10.06 13.59 19.09
C ALA A 378 10.17 12.47 18.04
N GLY A 379 10.42 11.24 18.51
CA GLY A 379 10.57 10.04 17.68
C GLY A 379 12.01 9.56 17.45
N ALA A 380 13.02 10.39 17.72
CA ALA A 380 14.43 9.98 17.61
C ALA A 380 14.86 9.01 18.74
N VAL A 381 14.39 9.27 19.96
CA VAL A 381 14.68 8.44 21.14
C VAL A 381 13.74 7.22 21.19
N GLY A 382 14.29 6.04 21.46
CA GLY A 382 13.52 4.81 21.61
C GLY A 382 12.58 4.86 22.81
N ARG A 383 11.43 4.19 22.72
CA ARG A 383 10.38 4.20 23.75
C ARG A 383 10.79 3.61 25.11
N ALA A 384 11.99 3.04 25.22
CA ALA A 384 12.52 2.41 26.42
C ALA A 384 13.03 3.40 27.48
N ASP A 385 13.22 4.69 27.13
CA ASP A 385 13.88 5.68 27.99
C ASP A 385 13.02 6.90 28.36
N VAL A 386 11.68 6.75 28.47
CA VAL A 386 10.81 7.93 28.63
C VAL A 386 10.18 8.02 30.02
N ASP A 387 11.02 8.47 30.97
CA ASP A 387 10.64 9.43 32.03
C ASP A 387 11.18 10.85 31.68
N VAL A 388 11.54 11.10 30.41
CA VAL A 388 12.13 12.35 29.95
C VAL A 388 11.10 13.13 29.12
N ASP A 389 10.83 14.38 29.49
CA ASP A 389 10.05 15.34 28.69
C ASP A 389 10.59 15.40 27.25
N VAL A 390 9.88 14.80 26.28
CA VAL A 390 10.30 14.69 24.86
C VAL A 390 9.93 15.94 24.03
N ASP A 391 9.59 17.06 24.69
CA ASP A 391 9.16 18.32 24.04
C ASP A 391 10.30 19.33 23.82
N VAL A 392 11.55 18.88 23.79
CA VAL A 392 12.70 19.77 23.59
C VAL A 392 13.25 19.58 22.18
N ASP A 393 13.15 20.61 21.34
CA ASP A 393 13.91 20.68 20.10
C ASP A 393 15.39 20.38 20.39
N VAL A 394 16.08 19.70 19.49
CA VAL A 394 17.52 19.48 19.58
C VAL A 394 18.20 20.12 18.38
N ASP A 395 19.49 20.40 18.50
CA ASP A 395 20.28 20.80 17.34
C ASP A 395 20.52 19.58 16.41
N VAL A 396 20.82 19.86 15.13
CA VAL A 396 21.05 18.85 14.08
C VAL A 396 22.18 17.89 14.47
N ALA A 397 23.25 18.40 15.09
CA ALA A 397 24.39 17.58 15.50
C ALA A 397 23.97 16.52 16.54
N ARG A 398 23.21 16.93 17.56
CA ARG A 398 22.68 16.04 18.59
C ARG A 398 21.65 15.06 18.02
N LEU A 399 20.76 15.50 17.14
CA LEU A 399 19.82 14.61 16.44
C LEU A 399 20.57 13.52 15.67
N GLY A 400 21.65 13.90 14.97
CA GLY A 400 22.50 12.96 14.24
C GLY A 400 23.08 11.86 15.14
N GLY A 401 23.56 12.23 16.33
CA GLY A 401 24.06 11.28 17.33
C GLY A 401 22.99 10.28 17.80
N LEU A 402 21.79 10.76 18.12
CA LEU A 402 20.67 9.91 18.53
C LEU A 402 20.23 8.92 17.45
N LEU A 403 20.16 9.39 16.20
CA LEU A 403 19.80 8.56 15.06
C LEU A 403 20.89 7.52 14.76
N ALA A 404 22.17 7.88 14.90
CA ALA A 404 23.29 6.95 14.73
C ALA A 404 23.27 5.84 15.80
N GLU A 405 23.03 6.20 17.07
CA GLU A 405 22.87 5.24 18.16
C GLU A 405 21.71 4.27 17.90
N ARG A 406 20.55 4.80 17.49
CA ARG A 406 19.40 3.97 17.15
C ARG A 406 19.68 3.01 15.99
N ALA A 407 20.29 3.49 14.91
CA ALA A 407 20.61 2.67 13.75
C ALA A 407 21.60 1.55 14.11
N THR A 408 22.66 1.88 14.85
CA THR A 408 23.68 0.91 15.25
C THR A 408 23.17 -0.09 16.29
N GLY A 409 22.31 0.31 17.22
CA GLY A 409 21.65 -0.60 18.17
C GLY A 409 20.71 -1.62 17.49
N LEU A 410 19.93 -1.17 16.51
CA LEU A 410 19.11 -2.05 15.68
C LEU A 410 19.97 -3.01 14.85
N ALA A 411 21.03 -2.52 14.22
CA ALA A 411 21.96 -3.34 13.44
C ALA A 411 22.61 -4.42 14.31
N GLY A 412 23.07 -4.06 15.51
CA GLY A 412 23.61 -5.01 16.50
C GLY A 412 22.60 -6.08 16.91
N SER A 413 21.31 -5.73 17.00
CA SER A 413 20.24 -6.69 17.31
C SER A 413 20.03 -7.71 16.18
N PHE A 414 20.06 -7.25 14.92
CA PHE A 414 20.01 -8.14 13.76
C PHE A 414 21.24 -9.05 13.70
N ASP A 415 22.43 -8.49 13.92
CA ASP A 415 23.70 -9.21 13.89
C ASP A 415 23.79 -10.26 15.01
N ALA A 416 23.34 -9.93 16.21
CA ALA A 416 23.25 -10.88 17.33
C ALA A 416 22.32 -12.06 16.98
N ARG A 417 21.18 -11.79 16.32
CA ARG A 417 20.28 -12.84 15.84
C ARG A 417 20.88 -13.65 14.69
N ASN A 418 21.61 -13.00 13.78
CA ASN A 418 22.19 -13.62 12.59
C ASN A 418 23.45 -14.45 12.90
N GLY A 419 24.19 -14.09 13.94
CA GLY A 419 25.55 -14.57 14.17
C GLY A 419 26.58 -13.99 13.19
N THR A 420 26.31 -12.81 12.63
CA THR A 420 27.16 -12.13 11.63
C THR A 420 27.43 -10.68 12.07
N GLY A 421 28.40 -9.99 11.48
CA GLY A 421 28.59 -8.53 11.64
C GLY A 421 28.11 -7.70 10.44
N HIS A 422 27.28 -8.30 9.59
CA HIS A 422 26.96 -7.77 8.27
C HIS A 422 26.11 -6.49 8.32
N GLN A 423 25.09 -6.46 9.17
CA GLN A 423 24.18 -5.31 9.25
C GLN A 423 24.91 -4.10 9.85
N SER A 424 25.71 -4.31 10.89
CA SER A 424 26.57 -3.28 11.48
C SER A 424 27.59 -2.77 10.47
N GLY A 425 28.21 -3.65 9.67
CA GLY A 425 29.09 -3.27 8.57
C GLY A 425 28.40 -2.40 7.51
N ARG A 426 27.18 -2.75 7.10
CA ARG A 426 26.37 -1.97 6.15
C ARG A 426 26.00 -0.60 6.70
N ILE A 427 25.56 -0.52 7.96
CA ILE A 427 25.23 0.77 8.59
C ILE A 427 26.47 1.64 8.75
N ALA A 428 27.61 1.08 9.17
CA ALA A 428 28.87 1.81 9.24
C ALA A 428 29.31 2.35 7.87
N ALA A 429 29.19 1.55 6.80
CA ALA A 429 29.50 1.97 5.43
C ALA A 429 28.59 3.13 4.98
N ARG A 430 27.28 3.07 5.28
CA ARG A 430 26.33 4.15 4.97
C ARG A 430 26.65 5.44 5.73
N LEU A 431 26.95 5.36 7.02
CA LEU A 431 27.32 6.53 7.83
C LEU A 431 28.63 7.18 7.36
N ALA A 432 29.50 6.41 6.70
CA ALA A 432 30.75 6.88 6.12
C ALA A 432 30.61 7.44 4.69
N GLU A 433 29.42 7.41 4.09
CA GLU A 433 29.23 7.94 2.74
C GLU A 433 29.55 9.43 2.64
N ARG A 434 29.87 9.88 1.43
CA ARG A 434 30.21 11.27 1.10
C ARG A 434 29.40 11.73 -0.10
N PRO A 435 29.12 13.04 -0.23
CA PRO A 435 28.45 13.59 -1.40
C PRO A 435 29.09 13.12 -2.70
N VAL A 436 28.25 12.76 -3.67
CA VAL A 436 28.67 12.22 -4.97
C VAL A 436 28.32 13.16 -6.12
N ALA A 437 27.43 14.12 -5.87
CA ALA A 437 27.03 15.15 -6.81
C ALA A 437 26.87 16.50 -6.09
N ALA A 438 27.01 17.58 -6.85
CA ALA A 438 26.58 18.90 -6.41
C ALA A 438 25.04 19.00 -6.50
N PRO A 439 24.41 19.84 -5.66
CA PRO A 439 22.96 20.01 -5.72
C PRO A 439 22.55 20.61 -7.06
N VAL A 440 21.63 19.93 -7.73
CA VAL A 440 20.95 20.44 -8.92
C VAL A 440 19.69 21.20 -8.52
N PRO A 441 19.11 22.06 -9.36
CA PRO A 441 17.78 22.58 -9.11
C PRO A 441 16.78 21.43 -8.99
N LEU A 442 16.07 21.35 -7.87
CA LEU A 442 14.93 20.45 -7.78
C LEU A 442 13.80 21.03 -8.66
N PRO A 443 13.10 20.20 -9.46
CA PRO A 443 11.89 20.63 -10.12
C PRO A 443 10.97 21.30 -9.10
N ALA A 444 10.27 22.36 -9.52
CA ALA A 444 9.24 22.93 -8.66
C ALA A 444 8.32 21.78 -8.26
N GLU A 445 8.23 21.50 -6.97
CA GLU A 445 7.03 20.86 -6.44
C GLU A 445 5.94 21.82 -6.85
N GLU A 446 5.10 21.50 -7.84
CA GLU A 446 3.93 22.32 -8.11
C GLU A 446 3.21 22.41 -6.79
N VAL A 447 3.29 23.61 -6.22
CA VAL A 447 2.72 23.93 -4.95
C VAL A 447 1.23 23.83 -5.21
N ASP A 448 0.59 22.86 -4.56
CA ASP A 448 -0.86 22.87 -4.40
C ASP A 448 -1.21 24.27 -3.86
N GLY A 449 -1.74 25.13 -4.74
CA GLY A 449 -1.66 26.58 -4.62
C GLY A 449 -2.53 27.12 -3.49
N GLY A 450 -1.99 27.10 -2.27
CA GLY A 450 -2.46 27.93 -1.16
C GLY A 450 -1.78 29.29 -1.21
N ASP A 451 -2.56 30.32 -1.56
CA ASP A 451 -2.37 31.76 -1.29
C ASP A 451 -1.13 32.48 -1.86
N MET A 452 -1.28 33.15 -3.02
CA MET A 452 -1.36 34.62 -3.15
C MET A 452 -0.94 35.15 -4.54
N GLU A 453 -1.80 36.01 -5.08
CA GLU A 453 -1.56 37.17 -5.98
C GLU A 453 -0.32 37.17 -6.90
N ARG A 454 -0.54 37.03 -8.22
CA ARG A 454 -0.40 38.12 -9.19
C ARG A 454 -0.53 37.65 -10.64
N GLY A 455 -1.09 38.56 -11.44
CA GLY A 455 -0.47 38.92 -12.70
C GLY A 455 -1.21 38.41 -13.93
N ALA A 456 -1.98 39.32 -14.51
CA ALA A 456 -2.58 39.16 -15.82
C ALA A 456 -1.53 38.86 -16.91
N ASP A 457 -2.05 38.19 -17.94
CA ASP A 457 -1.57 38.10 -19.33
C ASP A 457 -0.70 36.89 -19.70
N GLY A 458 -1.29 36.00 -20.50
CA GLY A 458 -0.58 34.93 -21.20
C GLY A 458 -1.52 33.88 -21.81
N ASP A 459 -2.10 34.21 -22.97
CA ASP A 459 -2.91 33.36 -23.88
C ASP A 459 -2.27 31.99 -24.19
N GLY A 460 -3.08 30.93 -24.20
CA GLY A 460 -2.67 29.57 -24.57
C GLY A 460 -3.76 28.52 -24.31
N THR A 461 -4.66 28.37 -25.28
CA THR A 461 -5.81 27.46 -25.34
C THR A 461 -5.51 25.97 -25.13
N ASP A 462 -6.13 25.37 -24.09
CA ASP A 462 -6.79 24.04 -24.13
C ASP A 462 -7.70 23.90 -22.89
N GLY A 463 -8.82 24.63 -22.93
CA GLY A 463 -9.84 24.57 -21.88
C GLY A 463 -10.85 23.46 -22.18
N GLY A 464 -10.93 22.47 -21.29
CA GLY A 464 -12.09 21.57 -21.20
C GLY A 464 -13.39 22.35 -20.93
N PRO A 465 -14.57 21.71 -20.91
CA PRO A 465 -15.87 22.38 -21.00
C PRO A 465 -16.24 23.35 -19.87
N ASP A 466 -15.39 23.57 -18.85
CA ASP A 466 -15.51 24.62 -17.83
C ASP A 466 -14.31 25.60 -17.80
N GLY A 467 -13.39 25.54 -18.77
CA GLY A 467 -12.23 26.43 -18.87
C GLY A 467 -11.11 26.16 -17.85
N LEU A 468 -11.24 25.11 -17.03
CA LEU A 468 -10.24 24.66 -16.07
C LEU A 468 -9.13 23.88 -16.78
N ALA A 469 -7.87 24.11 -16.38
CA ALA A 469 -6.77 23.23 -16.76
C ALA A 469 -6.94 21.82 -16.15
N GLU A 470 -6.30 20.79 -16.72
CA GLU A 470 -6.50 19.38 -16.29
C GLU A 470 -6.21 19.14 -14.80
N ASP A 471 -5.29 19.91 -14.22
CA ASP A 471 -4.88 19.82 -12.82
C ASP A 471 -5.47 20.92 -11.93
N GLU A 472 -6.27 21.84 -12.49
CA GLU A 472 -6.83 22.97 -11.75
C GLU A 472 -8.13 22.57 -11.01
N PRO A 473 -8.16 22.63 -9.66
CA PRO A 473 -9.35 22.29 -8.90
C PRO A 473 -10.46 23.33 -9.09
N GLY A 474 -11.58 22.91 -9.67
CA GLY A 474 -12.78 23.72 -9.79
C GLY A 474 -13.93 23.20 -8.96
N ALA A 475 -15.01 23.98 -8.89
CA ALA A 475 -16.26 23.48 -8.33
C ALA A 475 -16.73 22.28 -9.15
N LEU A 476 -17.14 21.20 -8.49
CA LEU A 476 -17.74 20.06 -9.19
C LEU A 476 -18.90 20.57 -10.06
N THR A 477 -18.94 20.16 -11.33
CA THR A 477 -20.08 20.40 -12.22
C THR A 477 -20.51 19.11 -12.90
N VAL A 478 -21.75 19.10 -13.40
CA VAL A 478 -22.25 18.02 -14.27
C VAL A 478 -21.39 17.91 -15.54
N ALA A 479 -20.92 19.03 -16.09
CA ALA A 479 -20.11 19.07 -17.30
C ALA A 479 -18.77 18.35 -17.12
N MET A 480 -18.13 18.52 -15.95
CA MET A 480 -16.90 17.80 -15.61
C MET A 480 -17.13 16.29 -15.50
N VAL A 481 -18.25 15.86 -14.90
CA VAL A 481 -18.60 14.44 -14.80
C VAL A 481 -18.87 13.83 -16.18
N THR A 482 -19.59 14.54 -17.05
CA THR A 482 -19.85 14.06 -18.42
C THR A 482 -18.58 14.03 -19.26
N ALA A 483 -17.69 15.02 -19.12
CA ALA A 483 -16.40 15.02 -19.82
C ALA A 483 -15.50 13.87 -19.37
N ALA A 484 -15.51 13.53 -18.07
CA ALA A 484 -14.80 12.37 -17.54
C ALA A 484 -15.32 11.05 -18.15
N LEU A 485 -16.65 10.91 -18.29
CA LEU A 485 -17.26 9.75 -18.94
C LEU A 485 -16.98 9.72 -20.46
N ASP A 486 -16.98 10.87 -21.13
CA ASP A 486 -16.64 10.98 -22.56
C ASP A 486 -15.20 10.58 -22.83
N ARG A 487 -14.23 11.02 -22.01
CA ARG A 487 -12.82 10.61 -22.11
C ARG A 487 -12.64 9.11 -21.92
N ARG A 488 -13.47 8.49 -21.06
CA ARG A 488 -13.51 7.04 -20.88
C ARG A 488 -14.18 6.30 -22.03
N GLY A 489 -14.87 7.00 -22.92
CA GLY A 489 -15.67 6.40 -24.00
C GLY A 489 -16.96 5.75 -23.51
N ASP A 490 -17.44 6.12 -22.32
CA ASP A 490 -18.62 5.54 -21.71
C ASP A 490 -19.91 6.22 -22.21
N ALA A 491 -20.96 5.45 -22.50
CA ALA A 491 -22.24 5.98 -22.92
C ALA A 491 -23.10 6.43 -21.72
N TRP A 492 -23.57 7.68 -21.75
CA TRP A 492 -24.38 8.26 -20.67
C TRP A 492 -25.55 9.10 -21.20
N THR A 493 -26.52 9.36 -20.32
CA THR A 493 -27.61 10.31 -20.54
C THR A 493 -27.84 11.12 -19.27
N VAL A 494 -28.26 12.37 -19.40
CA VAL A 494 -28.68 13.19 -18.24
C VAL A 494 -30.18 13.01 -18.00
N ARG A 495 -30.57 12.71 -16.77
CA ARG A 495 -31.96 12.68 -16.29
C ARG A 495 -32.32 13.98 -15.56
N GLY A 496 -33.59 14.19 -15.28
CA GLY A 496 -34.08 15.38 -14.56
C GLY A 496 -33.34 15.60 -13.24
N GLY A 497 -33.03 16.86 -12.91
CA GLY A 497 -32.27 17.22 -11.71
C GLY A 497 -30.75 17.11 -11.84
N GLY A 498 -30.20 17.05 -13.06
CA GLY A 498 -28.76 17.06 -13.30
C GLY A 498 -28.05 15.75 -12.96
N THR A 499 -28.78 14.65 -12.84
CA THR A 499 -28.21 13.32 -12.59
C THR A 499 -27.75 12.69 -13.91
N VAL A 500 -26.47 12.36 -14.01
CA VAL A 500 -25.89 11.63 -15.15
C VAL A 500 -26.07 10.15 -14.92
N VAL A 501 -26.55 9.40 -15.91
CA VAL A 501 -26.76 7.96 -15.80
C VAL A 501 -26.10 7.25 -16.97
N GLY A 502 -25.26 6.26 -16.67
CA GLY A 502 -24.72 5.34 -17.66
C GLY A 502 -25.13 3.89 -17.34
N ARG A 503 -24.99 3.03 -18.34
CA ARG A 503 -25.34 1.60 -18.25
C ARG A 503 -24.16 0.75 -18.68
N TRP A 504 -23.68 -0.07 -17.76
CA TRP A 504 -22.57 -1.00 -17.93
C TRP A 504 -23.03 -2.38 -17.48
N ASP A 505 -23.70 -3.14 -18.34
CA ASP A 505 -24.32 -4.42 -17.95
C ASP A 505 -23.32 -5.33 -17.20
N PRO A 506 -23.62 -5.77 -15.95
CA PRO A 506 -24.91 -5.75 -15.24
C PRO A 506 -25.20 -4.56 -14.29
N ALA A 507 -24.47 -3.46 -14.36
CA ALA A 507 -24.65 -2.24 -13.57
C ALA A 507 -25.41 -1.12 -14.31
N VAL A 508 -26.25 -0.41 -13.58
CA VAL A 508 -26.70 0.95 -13.93
C VAL A 508 -26.11 1.90 -12.90
N ILE A 509 -25.37 2.93 -13.34
CA ILE A 509 -24.67 3.83 -12.42
C ILE A 509 -25.15 5.26 -12.63
N GLU A 510 -25.52 5.91 -11.53
CA GLU A 510 -26.01 7.28 -11.47
C GLU A 510 -24.99 8.16 -10.75
N PHE A 511 -24.60 9.26 -11.38
CA PHE A 511 -23.74 10.29 -10.82
C PHE A 511 -24.60 11.52 -10.55
N ARG A 512 -24.60 12.00 -9.31
CA ARG A 512 -25.32 13.21 -8.93
C ARG A 512 -24.46 14.11 -8.06
N GLN A 513 -24.70 15.40 -8.20
CA GLN A 513 -24.23 16.38 -7.24
C GLN A 513 -25.16 16.37 -6.03
N ALA A 514 -24.58 16.35 -4.85
CA ALA A 514 -25.27 16.42 -3.57
C ALA A 514 -24.63 17.51 -2.68
N GLY A 515 -25.23 17.78 -1.53
CA GLY A 515 -24.81 18.89 -0.66
C GLY A 515 -25.53 20.20 -1.03
N GLU A 516 -25.50 21.18 -0.12
CA GLU A 516 -26.21 22.45 -0.28
C GLU A 516 -25.65 23.30 -1.43
N ARG A 517 -24.38 23.10 -1.78
CA ARG A 517 -23.68 23.80 -2.87
C ARG A 517 -23.40 22.89 -4.07
N GLY A 518 -23.91 21.65 -4.07
CA GLY A 518 -23.61 20.66 -5.11
C GLY A 518 -22.17 20.14 -5.05
N GLU A 519 -21.52 20.26 -3.90
CA GLU A 519 -20.09 19.98 -3.71
C GLU A 519 -19.76 18.50 -3.48
N ILE A 520 -20.76 17.64 -3.30
CA ILE A 520 -20.56 16.21 -3.04
C ILE A 520 -20.79 15.44 -4.32
N LEU A 521 -19.79 14.71 -4.79
CA LEU A 521 -19.97 13.70 -5.83
C LEU A 521 -20.58 12.44 -5.19
N HIS A 522 -21.83 12.14 -5.52
CA HIS A 522 -22.47 10.92 -5.09
C HIS A 522 -22.73 10.02 -6.30
N VAL A 523 -22.10 8.84 -6.28
CA VAL A 523 -22.23 7.81 -7.30
C VAL A 523 -23.02 6.65 -6.71
N ARG A 524 -24.14 6.32 -7.35
CA ARG A 524 -25.03 5.23 -6.96
C ARG A 524 -25.02 4.14 -8.02
N VAL A 525 -24.66 2.94 -7.63
CA VAL A 525 -24.60 1.74 -8.45
C VAL A 525 -25.84 0.91 -8.16
N LEU A 526 -26.57 0.53 -9.19
CA LEU A 526 -27.72 -0.36 -9.12
C LEU A 526 -27.42 -1.63 -9.92
N ALA A 527 -27.43 -2.78 -9.26
CA ALA A 527 -27.36 -4.05 -9.97
C ALA A 527 -28.67 -4.29 -10.74
N THR A 528 -28.59 -4.75 -11.98
CA THR A 528 -29.77 -5.05 -12.80
C THR A 528 -30.54 -6.26 -12.26
N ARG A 529 -29.84 -7.22 -11.63
CA ARG A 529 -30.45 -8.37 -10.99
C ARG A 529 -31.19 -7.96 -9.72
N ARG A 530 -32.48 -8.31 -9.66
CA ARG A 530 -33.35 -8.15 -8.50
C ARG A 530 -33.58 -9.51 -7.83
N LEU A 531 -33.78 -9.50 -6.51
CA LEU A 531 -34.12 -10.71 -5.75
C LEU A 531 -35.54 -10.63 -5.20
N PRO A 532 -36.28 -11.73 -5.05
CA PRO A 532 -37.56 -11.71 -4.34
C PRO A 532 -37.36 -11.37 -2.85
N THR A 533 -38.38 -10.78 -2.23
CA THR A 533 -38.30 -10.25 -0.85
C THR A 533 -38.13 -11.30 0.24
N ASP A 534 -38.39 -12.57 -0.05
CA ASP A 534 -38.12 -13.72 0.82
C ASP A 534 -36.62 -14.06 0.90
N ARG A 535 -35.80 -13.65 -0.09
CA ARG A 535 -34.32 -13.79 -0.08
C ARG A 535 -33.59 -12.64 0.63
N ARG A 536 -34.28 -11.91 1.51
CA ARG A 536 -33.71 -10.75 2.23
C ARG A 536 -32.49 -11.09 3.08
N ALA A 537 -32.51 -12.23 3.75
CA ALA A 537 -31.39 -12.67 4.59
C ALA A 537 -30.11 -12.86 3.75
N GLU A 538 -30.26 -13.40 2.55
CA GLU A 538 -29.15 -13.61 1.63
C GLU A 538 -28.64 -12.29 1.04
N ALA A 539 -29.53 -11.39 0.63
CA ALA A 539 -29.15 -10.07 0.16
C ALA A 539 -28.35 -9.29 1.22
N TYR A 540 -28.74 -9.40 2.50
CA TYR A 540 -28.00 -8.78 3.60
C TYR A 540 -26.67 -9.48 3.88
N ALA A 541 -26.62 -10.81 3.82
CA ALA A 541 -25.38 -11.56 3.96
C ALA A 541 -24.37 -11.16 2.87
N PHE A 542 -24.82 -11.06 1.62
CA PHE A 542 -24.00 -10.58 0.50
C PHE A 542 -23.52 -9.14 0.73
N CYS A 543 -24.40 -8.20 1.06
CA CYS A 543 -24.02 -6.81 1.30
C CYS A 543 -23.02 -6.67 2.46
N ASN A 544 -23.20 -7.45 3.54
CA ASN A 544 -22.29 -7.45 4.68
C ASN A 544 -20.91 -8.01 4.30
N ALA A 545 -20.86 -9.13 3.57
CA ALA A 545 -19.61 -9.69 3.07
C ALA A 545 -18.91 -8.71 2.12
N TRP A 546 -19.65 -8.12 1.18
CA TRP A 546 -19.10 -7.11 0.27
C TRP A 546 -18.49 -5.92 1.01
N ASN A 547 -19.23 -5.34 1.97
CA ASN A 547 -18.75 -4.21 2.78
C ASN A 547 -17.60 -4.58 3.73
N HIS A 548 -17.45 -5.86 4.07
CA HIS A 548 -16.32 -6.35 4.85
C HIS A 548 -15.06 -6.48 3.98
N ASP A 549 -15.22 -7.08 2.80
CA ASP A 549 -14.09 -7.48 1.93
C ASP A 549 -13.64 -6.39 0.96
N ARG A 550 -14.50 -5.41 0.67
CA ARG A 550 -14.25 -4.36 -0.35
C ARG A 550 -14.47 -2.98 0.25
N LEU A 551 -13.57 -2.05 -0.08
CA LEU A 551 -13.64 -0.66 0.39
C LEU A 551 -14.81 0.12 -0.21
N LEU A 552 -15.18 -0.18 -1.46
CA LEU A 552 -16.26 0.48 -2.19
C LEU A 552 -16.78 -0.42 -3.33
N PRO A 553 -18.03 -0.22 -3.78
CA PRO A 553 -19.02 0.67 -3.19
C PRO A 553 -19.57 0.14 -1.86
N LYS A 554 -20.12 1.03 -1.03
CA LYS A 554 -20.88 0.63 0.17
C LYS A 554 -22.19 -0.02 -0.26
N ALA A 555 -22.29 -1.34 -0.16
CA ALA A 555 -23.42 -2.16 -0.55
C ALA A 555 -24.57 -2.12 0.47
N TYR A 556 -25.80 -2.10 -0.03
CA TYR A 556 -27.02 -2.23 0.76
C TYR A 556 -28.15 -2.77 -0.12
N ALA A 557 -29.14 -3.41 0.51
CA ALA A 557 -30.35 -3.85 -0.16
C ALA A 557 -31.56 -3.08 0.38
N HIS A 558 -32.47 -2.69 -0.50
CA HIS A 558 -33.74 -2.09 -0.12
C HIS A 558 -34.90 -2.74 -0.90
N ASP A 559 -36.08 -2.69 -0.31
CA ASP A 559 -37.31 -3.23 -0.89
C ASP A 559 -37.94 -2.18 -1.82
N ASP A 560 -38.14 -2.56 -3.07
CA ASP A 560 -38.77 -1.75 -4.12
C ASP A 560 -39.99 -2.52 -4.67
N GLY A 561 -41.11 -2.38 -3.97
CA GLY A 561 -42.41 -2.88 -4.46
C GLY A 561 -42.55 -4.40 -4.55
N GLY A 562 -41.85 -5.16 -3.71
CA GLY A 562 -41.92 -6.63 -3.68
C GLY A 562 -40.68 -7.35 -4.21
N GLU A 563 -39.71 -6.59 -4.75
CA GLU A 563 -38.38 -7.07 -5.12
C GLU A 563 -37.30 -6.30 -4.33
N LEU A 564 -36.23 -6.99 -3.98
CA LEU A 564 -35.04 -6.42 -3.37
C LEU A 564 -34.10 -5.91 -4.47
N VAL A 565 -33.76 -4.64 -4.35
CA VAL A 565 -32.76 -3.97 -5.18
C VAL A 565 -31.46 -3.87 -4.37
N LEU A 566 -30.41 -4.51 -4.88
CA LEU A 566 -29.06 -4.42 -4.35
C LEU A 566 -28.35 -3.23 -5.00
N ALA A 567 -27.92 -2.30 -4.15
CA ALA A 567 -27.33 -1.03 -4.56
C ALA A 567 -26.00 -0.81 -3.83
N GLY A 568 -25.13 0.01 -4.41
CA GLY A 568 -23.86 0.41 -3.81
C GLY A 568 -23.63 1.90 -3.97
N ASP A 569 -23.18 2.59 -2.93
CA ASP A 569 -22.87 4.02 -3.02
C ASP A 569 -21.37 4.31 -2.83
N VAL A 570 -20.87 5.27 -3.62
CA VAL A 570 -19.57 5.93 -3.42
C VAL A 570 -19.86 7.41 -3.27
N THR A 571 -19.45 8.01 -2.16
CA THR A 571 -19.70 9.44 -1.89
C THR A 571 -18.38 10.10 -1.55
N THR A 572 -18.09 11.19 -2.24
CA THR A 572 -16.85 11.95 -2.07
C THR A 572 -17.22 13.42 -1.86
N ASP A 573 -16.75 13.99 -0.74
CA ASP A 573 -16.87 15.41 -0.46
C ASP A 573 -15.79 16.17 -1.23
N LEU A 574 -16.21 17.06 -2.12
CA LEU A 574 -15.35 17.90 -2.96
C LEU A 574 -15.59 19.39 -2.64
N ALA A 575 -15.90 19.70 -1.37
CA ALA A 575 -16.12 21.06 -0.86
C ALA A 575 -14.99 22.05 -1.17
N HIS A 576 -13.77 21.56 -1.38
CA HIS A 576 -12.57 22.34 -1.70
C HIS A 576 -12.20 22.33 -3.19
N GLY A 577 -13.07 21.79 -4.05
CA GLY A 577 -12.85 21.67 -5.49
C GLY A 577 -12.27 20.32 -5.91
N VAL A 578 -12.31 20.05 -7.21
CA VAL A 578 -11.79 18.84 -7.84
C VAL A 578 -11.18 19.20 -9.19
N ALA A 579 -9.99 18.70 -9.49
CA ALA A 579 -9.39 18.88 -10.81
C ALA A 579 -9.99 17.87 -11.82
N PRO A 580 -10.09 18.20 -13.12
CA PRO A 580 -10.52 17.25 -14.15
C PRO A 580 -9.81 15.89 -14.08
N ALA A 581 -8.49 15.86 -13.91
CA ALA A 581 -7.71 14.62 -13.79
C ALA A 581 -8.06 13.82 -12.51
N GLN A 582 -8.34 14.50 -11.40
CA GLN A 582 -8.78 13.85 -10.16
C GLN A 582 -10.19 13.27 -10.31
N LEU A 583 -11.09 13.99 -10.98
CA LEU A 583 -12.44 13.53 -11.23
C LEU A 583 -12.44 12.28 -12.13
N ASP A 584 -11.53 12.18 -13.09
CA ASP A 584 -11.37 10.98 -13.93
C ASP A 584 -11.02 9.74 -13.11
N VAL A 585 -10.14 9.89 -12.11
CA VAL A 585 -9.79 8.80 -11.18
C VAL A 585 -11.01 8.39 -10.35
N LEU A 586 -11.75 9.37 -9.80
CA LEU A 586 -12.94 9.11 -8.99
C LEU A 586 -14.05 8.42 -9.79
N VAL A 587 -14.33 8.89 -11.01
CA VAL A 587 -15.31 8.30 -11.92
C VAL A 587 -14.87 6.90 -12.34
N THR A 588 -13.60 6.72 -12.72
CA THR A 588 -13.06 5.41 -13.12
C THR A 588 -13.15 4.40 -11.99
N ALA A 589 -12.77 4.78 -10.76
CA ALA A 589 -12.85 3.92 -9.60
C ALA A 589 -14.31 3.52 -9.30
N ALA A 590 -15.23 4.48 -9.31
CA ALA A 590 -16.64 4.23 -9.05
C ALA A 590 -17.29 3.33 -10.12
N VAL A 591 -16.99 3.53 -11.40
CA VAL A 591 -17.48 2.67 -12.49
C VAL A 591 -16.91 1.25 -12.36
N THR A 592 -15.58 1.13 -12.25
CA THR A 592 -14.91 -0.18 -12.23
C THR A 592 -15.40 -1.05 -11.07
N THR A 593 -15.46 -0.47 -9.87
CA THR A 593 -15.92 -1.20 -8.68
C THR A 593 -17.42 -1.40 -8.65
N GLY A 594 -18.20 -0.47 -9.22
CA GLY A 594 -19.64 -0.62 -9.39
C GLY A 594 -20.02 -1.75 -10.35
N VAL A 595 -19.28 -1.91 -11.45
CA VAL A 595 -19.45 -3.04 -12.37
C VAL A 595 -19.11 -4.35 -11.67
N ALA A 596 -17.95 -4.42 -11.00
CA ALA A 596 -17.56 -5.62 -10.25
C ALA A 596 -18.57 -5.99 -9.16
N TYR A 597 -19.15 -4.99 -8.49
CA TYR A 597 -20.25 -5.19 -7.54
C TYR A 597 -21.48 -5.81 -8.21
N ALA A 598 -21.93 -5.23 -9.31
CA ALA A 598 -23.10 -5.73 -10.01
C ALA A 598 -22.89 -7.12 -10.61
N GLU A 599 -21.68 -7.44 -11.07
CA GLU A 599 -21.29 -8.78 -11.52
C GLU A 599 -21.39 -9.80 -10.38
N ALA A 600 -20.89 -9.44 -9.19
CA ALA A 600 -21.00 -10.28 -8.00
C ALA A 600 -22.46 -10.49 -7.57
N VAL A 601 -23.31 -9.45 -7.63
CA VAL A 601 -24.76 -9.58 -7.40
C VAL A 601 -25.37 -10.49 -8.47
N ALA A 602 -25.00 -10.32 -9.75
CA ALA A 602 -25.50 -11.12 -10.85
C ALA A 602 -25.13 -12.61 -10.71
N ALA A 603 -24.05 -12.93 -9.99
CA ALA A 603 -23.58 -14.29 -9.73
C ALA A 603 -24.18 -14.97 -8.49
N LEU A 604 -25.04 -14.29 -7.71
CA LEU A 604 -25.72 -14.91 -6.56
C LEU A 604 -26.51 -16.17 -6.98
N PRO A 605 -26.64 -17.21 -6.13
CA PRO A 605 -27.28 -18.46 -6.51
C PRO A 605 -28.79 -18.35 -6.83
#